data_AF-A0A2S9FLD1-F1
#
_entry.id   AF-A0A2S9FLD1-F1
#
_cell.length_a   1.000
_cell.length_b   1.000
_cell.length_c   1.000
_cell.angle_alpha   90.00
_cell.angle_beta   90.00
_cell.angle_gamma   90.00
#
_symmetry.space_group_name_H-M   'P 1'
#
loop_
_entity.id
_entity.type
_entity.pdbx_description
1 polymer ?
#
loop_
_entity_poly.entity_id
_entity_poly.type
_entity_poly.pdbx_seq_one_letter_code
_entity_poly.pdbx_strand_id
1 'polypeptide(L)'
;PTVRAVIDQLAAELRATEHVARVLSPTESADPVGSGLVSKDGNSALVIAYLDGDESAGIANSTELVERFVGDREPGIRIEAGGPGAVYAQVNEQARKDLTLSEAIVLPLTFLVLIWVFGGLFAAMVPLAVGAFAISGSVAILRIIAEFAEVSVFAL
;
A
#
# COMPACT_ATOMS: atom_id res chain seq x y z
N PRO A 1 -19.02 22.07 14.36
CA PRO A 1 -17.83 22.55 15.12
C PRO A 1 -16.78 21.44 15.26
N THR A 2 -17.20 20.25 15.68
CA THR A 2 -16.34 19.06 15.85
C THR A 2 -15.71 18.58 14.53
N VAL A 3 -16.50 18.39 13.47
CA VAL A 3 -15.98 17.97 12.13
C VAL A 3 -14.94 18.94 11.57
N ARG A 4 -15.14 20.26 11.77
CA ARG A 4 -14.17 21.28 11.33
C ARG A 4 -12.84 21.15 12.06
N ALA A 5 -12.87 20.93 13.38
CA ALA A 5 -11.68 20.70 14.18
C ALA A 5 -10.91 19.45 13.73
N VAL A 6 -11.63 18.36 13.38
CA VAL A 6 -11.02 17.12 12.88
C VAL A 6 -10.37 17.34 11.50
N ILE A 7 -11.03 18.07 10.60
CA ILE A 7 -10.45 18.42 9.29
C ILE A 7 -9.20 19.29 9.46
N ASP A 8 -9.26 20.30 10.32
CA ASP A 8 -8.14 21.21 10.56
C ASP A 8 -6.95 20.47 11.20
N GLN A 9 -7.22 19.54 12.12
CA GLN A 9 -6.21 18.69 12.73
C GLN A 9 -5.60 17.72 11.71
N LEU A 10 -6.41 17.05 10.90
CA LEU A 10 -5.91 16.16 9.84
C LEU A 10 -5.05 16.92 8.84
N ALA A 11 -5.48 18.11 8.42
CA ALA A 11 -4.71 18.94 7.51
C ALA A 11 -3.40 19.46 8.14
N ALA A 12 -3.36 19.71 9.46
CA ALA A 12 -2.14 20.06 10.17
C ALA A 12 -1.17 18.88 10.28
N GLU A 13 -1.67 17.68 10.60
CA GLU A 13 -0.88 16.45 10.67
C GLU A 13 -0.28 16.08 9.29
N LEU A 14 -1.08 16.20 8.21
CA LEU A 14 -0.61 15.95 6.85
C LEU A 14 0.48 16.95 6.43
N ARG A 15 0.34 18.24 6.75
CA ARG A 15 1.39 19.25 6.48
C ARG A 15 2.68 19.03 7.26
N ALA A 16 2.59 18.40 8.43
CA ALA A 16 3.76 18.07 9.25
C ALA A 16 4.44 16.76 8.81
N THR A 17 3.86 16.02 7.86
CA THR A 17 4.42 14.76 7.38
C THR A 17 5.42 15.01 6.25
N GLU A 18 6.55 14.31 6.32
CA GLU A 18 7.57 14.36 5.27
C GLU A 18 6.96 13.92 3.93
N HIS A 19 7.41 14.52 2.82
CA HIS A 19 6.91 14.28 1.45
C HIS A 19 5.51 14.83 1.10
N VAL A 20 4.87 15.64 1.95
CA VAL A 20 3.63 16.35 1.60
C VAL A 20 3.95 17.79 1.15
N ALA A 21 3.89 18.03 -0.15
CA ALA A 21 4.19 19.32 -0.79
C ALA A 21 3.14 20.39 -0.50
N ARG A 22 1.86 19.99 -0.55
CA ARG A 22 0.72 20.91 -0.42
C ARG A 22 -0.50 20.16 0.09
N VAL A 23 -1.24 20.77 1.01
CA VAL A 23 -2.54 20.26 1.46
C VAL A 23 -3.61 21.29 1.12
N LEU A 24 -4.70 20.84 0.50
CA LEU A 24 -5.93 21.63 0.30
C LEU A 24 -6.98 21.10 1.26
N SER A 25 -7.49 21.98 2.15
CA SER A 25 -8.60 21.68 3.04
C SER A 25 -9.87 22.47 2.67
N PRO A 26 -11.08 21.92 2.90
CA PRO A 26 -12.34 22.62 2.65
C PRO A 26 -12.57 23.84 3.56
N THR A 27 -11.84 23.91 4.68
CA THR A 27 -12.04 24.86 5.78
C THR A 27 -11.13 26.10 5.68
N GLU A 28 -10.14 26.09 4.79
CA GLU A 28 -9.28 27.24 4.49
C GLU A 28 -10.06 28.27 3.66
N SER A 29 -10.48 29.32 4.36
CA SER A 29 -11.41 30.38 3.96
C SER A 29 -11.00 31.25 2.75
N ALA A 30 -9.91 30.94 2.05
CA ALA A 30 -9.33 31.79 1.00
C ALA A 30 -9.33 31.14 -0.40
N ASP A 31 -9.61 29.84 -0.52
CA ASP A 31 -9.54 29.14 -1.80
C ASP A 31 -10.96 28.93 -2.37
N PRO A 32 -11.35 29.50 -3.53
CA PRO A 32 -12.66 29.28 -4.14
C PRO A 32 -12.97 27.79 -4.42
N VAL A 33 -11.93 26.94 -4.44
CA VAL A 33 -12.01 25.48 -4.58
C VAL A 33 -12.61 24.80 -3.33
N GLY A 34 -12.46 25.38 -2.12
CA GLY A 34 -12.86 24.73 -0.86
C GLY A 34 -14.35 24.39 -0.77
N SER A 35 -15.21 25.20 -1.42
CA SER A 35 -16.66 24.94 -1.51
C SER A 35 -17.01 23.71 -2.37
N GLY A 36 -16.14 23.31 -3.31
CA GLY A 36 -16.29 22.11 -4.13
C GLY A 36 -15.74 20.84 -3.47
N LEU A 37 -15.06 20.97 -2.32
CA LEU A 37 -14.49 19.86 -1.55
C LEU A 37 -15.43 19.36 -0.44
N VAL A 38 -16.59 20.00 -0.26
CA VAL A 38 -17.65 19.50 0.61
C VAL A 38 -18.75 18.93 -0.28
N SER A 39 -19.24 17.74 0.08
CA SER A 39 -20.34 17.12 -0.63
C SER A 39 -21.60 17.97 -0.57
N LYS A 40 -22.46 17.86 -1.60
CA LYS A 40 -23.74 18.60 -1.68
C LYS A 40 -24.70 18.24 -0.54
N ASP A 41 -24.57 17.05 0.01
CA ASP A 41 -25.34 16.57 1.16
C ASP A 41 -24.72 16.99 2.51
N GLY A 42 -23.53 17.60 2.51
CA GLY A 42 -22.81 18.04 3.70
C GLY A 42 -22.26 16.91 4.57
N ASN A 43 -22.32 15.66 4.13
CA ASN A 43 -21.93 14.49 4.94
C ASN A 43 -20.50 14.01 4.69
N SER A 44 -19.85 14.49 3.62
CA SER A 44 -18.47 14.16 3.28
C SER A 44 -17.67 15.41 2.94
N ALA A 45 -16.39 15.39 3.29
CA ALA A 45 -15.44 16.46 3.02
C ALA A 45 -14.12 15.87 2.51
N LEU A 46 -13.53 16.47 1.48
CA LEU A 46 -12.33 15.99 0.82
C LEU A 46 -11.13 16.86 1.21
N VAL A 47 -10.07 16.22 1.73
CA VAL A 47 -8.77 16.85 1.95
C VAL A 47 -7.81 16.27 0.91
N ILE A 48 -7.15 17.14 0.14
CA ILE A 48 -6.23 16.72 -0.92
C ILE A 48 -4.80 16.98 -0.45
N ALA A 49 -3.97 15.94 -0.40
CA ALA A 49 -2.54 16.06 -0.15
C ALA A 49 -1.77 15.78 -1.46
N TYR A 50 -0.95 16.74 -1.87
CA TYR A 50 0.01 16.59 -2.96
C TYR A 50 1.32 16.08 -2.37
N LEU A 51 1.86 15.04 -2.99
CA LEU A 51 3.08 14.39 -2.53
C LEU A 51 4.26 14.81 -3.41
N ASP A 52 5.41 15.03 -2.77
CA ASP A 52 6.68 15.25 -3.45
C ASP A 52 7.28 13.91 -3.90
N GLY A 53 7.98 13.94 -5.04
CA GLY A 53 8.67 12.78 -5.61
C GLY A 53 8.26 12.45 -7.04
N ASP A 54 8.96 11.51 -7.67
CA ASP A 54 8.52 10.87 -8.91
C ASP A 54 7.32 9.95 -8.66
N GLU A 55 6.77 9.35 -9.70
CA GLU A 55 5.58 8.50 -9.60
C GLU A 55 5.74 7.33 -8.61
N SER A 56 6.93 6.72 -8.55
CA SER A 56 7.21 5.59 -7.65
C SER A 56 7.34 6.04 -6.20
N ALA A 57 8.08 7.13 -5.96
CA ALA A 57 8.20 7.73 -4.63
C ALA A 57 6.84 8.24 -4.12
N GLY A 58 6.04 8.85 -5.00
CA GLY A 58 4.69 9.32 -4.69
C GLY A 58 3.75 8.17 -4.28
N ILE A 59 3.81 7.03 -4.98
CA ILE A 59 3.01 5.85 -4.62
C ILE A 59 3.45 5.27 -3.27
N ALA A 60 4.76 5.12 -3.03
CA ALA A 60 5.27 4.61 -1.75
C ALA A 60 4.84 5.49 -0.57
N ASN A 61 5.07 6.81 -0.68
CA ASN A 61 4.69 7.78 0.34
C ASN A 61 3.18 7.83 0.57
N SER A 62 2.39 7.71 -0.50
CA SER A 62 0.93 7.67 -0.38
C SER A 62 0.42 6.45 0.38
N THR A 63 1.10 5.31 0.24
CA THR A 63 0.72 4.05 0.90
C THR A 63 0.94 4.16 2.41
N GLU A 64 2.08 4.70 2.83
CA GLU A 64 2.37 4.95 4.26
C GLU A 64 1.34 5.90 4.88
N LEU A 65 0.98 6.98 4.17
CA LEU A 65 -0.02 7.92 4.63
C LEU A 65 -1.41 7.28 4.73
N VAL A 66 -1.79 6.45 3.76
CA VAL A 66 -3.06 5.72 3.80
C VAL A 66 -3.11 4.82 5.05
N GLU A 67 -2.08 4.02 5.30
CA GLU A 67 -2.03 3.13 6.47
C GLU A 67 -2.08 3.88 7.80
N ARG A 68 -1.46 5.07 7.87
CA ARG A 68 -1.38 5.86 9.10
C ARG A 68 -2.65 6.65 9.39
N PHE A 69 -3.34 7.15 8.37
CA PHE A 69 -4.43 8.12 8.53
C PHE A 69 -5.83 7.55 8.28
N VAL A 70 -5.96 6.45 7.55
CA VAL A 70 -7.26 5.78 7.32
C VAL A 70 -7.72 5.07 8.59
N GLY A 71 -8.97 5.27 8.96
CA GLY A 71 -9.57 4.65 10.13
C GLY A 71 -10.63 5.51 10.81
N ASP A 72 -11.16 4.99 11.90
CA ASP A 72 -12.13 5.69 12.74
C ASP A 72 -11.38 6.59 13.74
N ARG A 73 -11.68 7.89 13.74
CA ARG A 73 -11.05 8.87 14.67
C ARG A 73 -11.95 9.17 15.85
N GLU A 74 -13.10 9.79 15.57
CA GLU A 74 -14.10 10.21 16.55
C GLU A 74 -15.45 9.52 16.27
N PRO A 75 -16.39 9.45 17.23
CA PRO A 75 -17.68 8.83 17.02
C PRO A 75 -18.41 9.42 15.81
N GLY A 76 -18.56 8.62 14.75
CA GLY A 76 -19.25 9.01 13.52
C GLY A 76 -18.38 9.69 12.45
N ILE A 77 -17.06 9.78 12.62
CA ILE A 77 -16.14 10.31 11.60
C ILE A 77 -15.17 9.21 11.17
N ARG A 78 -15.31 8.78 9.91
CA ARG A 78 -14.44 7.82 9.25
C ARG A 78 -13.56 8.54 8.23
N ILE A 79 -12.26 8.31 8.29
CA ILE A 79 -11.31 8.79 7.27
C ILE A 79 -11.10 7.65 6.28
N GLU A 80 -11.36 7.93 5.00
CA GLU A 80 -11.10 7.02 3.89
C GLU A 80 -10.08 7.66 2.96
N ALA A 81 -9.17 6.86 2.40
CA ALA A 81 -8.21 7.33 1.42
C ALA A 81 -8.72 7.06 0.00
N GLY A 82 -8.47 8.01 -0.89
CA GLY A 82 -8.75 7.92 -2.31
C GLY A 82 -7.55 8.35 -3.16
N GLY A 83 -7.73 8.34 -4.48
CA GLY A 83 -6.68 8.68 -5.44
C GLY A 83 -5.77 7.49 -5.81
N PRO A 84 -4.79 7.71 -6.72
CA PRO A 84 -3.97 6.64 -7.29
C PRO A 84 -3.25 5.82 -6.21
N GLY A 85 -2.68 6.50 -5.21
CA GLY A 85 -1.98 5.87 -4.09
C GLY A 85 -2.82 4.89 -3.29
N ALA A 86 -4.06 5.27 -2.97
CA ALA A 86 -4.99 4.40 -2.24
C ALA A 86 -5.39 3.17 -3.07
N VAL A 87 -5.54 3.32 -4.39
CA VAL A 87 -5.82 2.19 -5.29
C VAL A 87 -4.63 1.23 -5.33
N TYR A 88 -3.41 1.75 -5.48
CA TYR A 88 -2.19 0.93 -5.45
C TYR A 88 -2.04 0.18 -4.13
N ALA A 89 -2.24 0.85 -2.99
CA ALA A 89 -2.19 0.23 -1.67
C ALA A 89 -3.21 -0.92 -1.53
N GLN A 90 -4.46 -0.70 -1.96
CA GLN A 90 -5.50 -1.73 -1.93
C GLN A 90 -5.18 -2.92 -2.84
N VAL A 91 -4.70 -2.67 -4.05
CA VAL A 91 -4.28 -3.74 -4.98
C VAL A 91 -3.12 -4.53 -4.40
N ASN A 92 -2.12 -3.86 -3.82
CA ASN A 92 -0.97 -4.51 -3.23
C ASN A 92 -1.35 -5.37 -2.02
N GLU A 93 -2.20 -4.86 -1.12
CA GLU A 93 -2.67 -5.61 0.03
C GLU A 93 -3.53 -6.82 -0.39
N GLN A 94 -4.39 -6.65 -1.39
CA GLN A 94 -5.17 -7.76 -1.95
C GLN A 94 -4.26 -8.82 -2.57
N ALA A 95 -3.28 -8.41 -3.37
CA ALA A 95 -2.31 -9.33 -3.97
C ALA A 95 -1.50 -10.07 -2.90
N ARG A 96 -1.03 -9.38 -1.86
CA ARG A 96 -0.31 -9.98 -0.73
C ARG A 96 -1.16 -11.01 0.00
N LYS A 97 -2.43 -10.69 0.26
CA LYS A 97 -3.37 -11.60 0.91
C LYS A 97 -3.63 -12.84 0.07
N ASP A 98 -3.85 -12.67 -1.24
CA ASP A 98 -4.10 -13.76 -2.17
C ASP A 98 -2.87 -14.66 -2.34
N LEU A 99 -1.67 -14.07 -2.41
CA LEU A 99 -0.41 -14.80 -2.42
C LEU A 99 -0.20 -15.60 -1.13
N THR A 100 -0.39 -14.97 0.03
CA THR A 100 -0.22 -15.62 1.34
C THR A 100 -1.17 -16.81 1.49
N LEU A 101 -2.44 -16.63 1.12
CA LEU A 101 -3.43 -17.70 1.17
C LEU A 101 -3.09 -18.82 0.19
N SER A 102 -2.70 -18.47 -1.03
CA SER A 102 -2.34 -19.44 -2.07
C SER A 102 -1.10 -20.23 -1.69
N GLU A 103 -0.05 -19.60 -1.17
CA GLU A 103 1.18 -20.25 -0.73
C GLU A 103 0.92 -21.21 0.45
N ALA A 104 0.11 -20.78 1.42
CA ALA A 104 -0.25 -21.60 2.58
C ALA A 104 -1.02 -22.88 2.20
N ILE A 105 -1.74 -22.88 1.08
CA ILE A 105 -2.48 -24.05 0.59
C ILE A 105 -1.63 -24.87 -0.38
N VAL A 106 -0.93 -24.22 -1.31
CA VAL A 106 -0.18 -24.88 -2.39
C VAL A 106 1.07 -25.56 -1.85
N LEU A 107 1.86 -24.92 -0.98
CA LEU A 107 3.08 -25.54 -0.43
C LEU A 107 2.84 -26.90 0.25
N PRO A 108 1.89 -27.06 1.19
CA PRO A 108 1.64 -28.36 1.80
C PRO A 108 1.09 -29.37 0.80
N LEU A 109 0.22 -28.95 -0.13
CA LEU A 109 -0.31 -29.83 -1.16
C LEU A 109 0.81 -30.37 -2.07
N THR A 110 1.66 -29.47 -2.59
CA THR A 110 2.82 -29.84 -3.39
C THR A 110 3.79 -30.70 -2.60
N PHE A 111 4.04 -30.41 -1.33
CA PHE A 111 4.90 -31.24 -0.49
C PHE A 111 4.37 -32.67 -0.33
N LEU A 112 3.06 -32.85 -0.12
CA LEU A 112 2.43 -34.17 -0.08
C LEU A 112 2.59 -34.92 -1.41
N VAL A 113 2.40 -34.21 -2.53
CA VAL A 113 2.62 -34.78 -3.87
C VAL A 113 4.09 -35.18 -4.07
N LEU A 114 5.04 -34.35 -3.65
CA LEU A 114 6.47 -34.67 -3.73
C LEU A 114 6.80 -35.91 -2.90
N ILE A 115 6.27 -36.06 -1.69
CA ILE A 115 6.45 -37.27 -0.88
C ILE A 115 5.89 -38.49 -1.62
N TRP A 116 4.72 -38.36 -2.24
CA TRP A 116 4.09 -39.46 -2.97
C TRP A 116 4.91 -39.88 -4.22
N VAL A 117 5.43 -38.91 -4.97
CA VAL A 117 6.22 -39.16 -6.18
C VAL A 117 7.60 -39.71 -5.86
N PHE A 118 8.30 -39.13 -4.88
CA PHE A 118 9.67 -39.50 -4.53
C PHE A 118 9.75 -40.63 -3.49
N GLY A 119 8.61 -41.07 -2.96
CA GLY A 119 8.52 -42.22 -2.06
C GLY A 119 9.12 -42.00 -0.66
N GLY A 120 9.40 -40.76 -0.27
CA GLY A 120 9.99 -40.48 1.04
C GLY A 120 10.15 -39.00 1.36
N LEU A 121 10.11 -38.68 2.66
CA LEU A 121 10.20 -37.33 3.20
C LEU A 121 11.51 -36.62 2.80
N PHE A 122 12.66 -37.29 2.97
CA PHE A 122 13.97 -36.71 2.66
C PHE A 122 14.15 -36.44 1.16
N ALA A 123 13.62 -37.30 0.30
CA ALA A 123 13.70 -37.11 -1.13
C ALA A 123 12.85 -35.91 -1.60
N ALA A 124 11.69 -35.68 -0.98
CA ALA A 124 10.83 -34.53 -1.24
C ALA A 124 11.44 -33.18 -0.79
N MET A 125 12.35 -33.18 0.19
CA MET A 125 13.03 -31.96 0.62
C MET A 125 14.01 -31.41 -0.41
N VAL A 126 14.61 -32.26 -1.25
CA VAL A 126 15.60 -31.84 -2.25
C VAL A 126 14.99 -30.87 -3.27
N PRO A 127 13.86 -31.18 -3.93
CA PRO A 127 13.17 -30.23 -4.81
C PRO A 127 12.76 -28.92 -4.12
N LEU A 128 12.28 -28.99 -2.87
CA LEU A 128 11.91 -27.79 -2.11
C LEU A 128 13.11 -26.89 -1.84
N ALA A 129 14.23 -27.46 -1.42
CA ALA A 129 15.46 -26.70 -1.16
C ALA A 129 15.99 -26.04 -2.44
N VAL A 130 15.96 -26.75 -3.56
CA VAL A 130 16.34 -26.20 -4.87
C VAL A 130 15.41 -25.05 -5.27
N GLY A 131 14.10 -25.20 -5.07
CA GLY A 131 13.12 -24.14 -5.35
C GLY A 131 13.35 -22.89 -4.50
N ALA A 132 13.52 -23.05 -3.18
CA ALA A 132 13.80 -21.94 -2.28
C ALA A 132 15.11 -21.22 -2.62
N PHE A 133 16.15 -21.98 -2.97
CA PHE A 133 17.43 -21.42 -3.40
C PHE A 133 17.31 -20.67 -4.73
N ALA A 134 16.55 -21.20 -5.69
CA ALA A 134 16.32 -20.54 -6.97
C ALA A 134 15.57 -19.21 -6.81
N ILE A 135 14.51 -19.17 -5.99
CA ILE A 135 13.76 -17.93 -5.69
C ILE A 135 14.67 -16.90 -5.02
N SER A 136 15.37 -17.31 -3.96
CA SER A 136 16.28 -16.42 -3.22
C SER A 136 17.41 -15.89 -4.09
N GLY A 137 17.98 -16.76 -4.93
CA GLY A 137 19.02 -16.39 -5.90
C GLY A 137 18.51 -15.41 -6.95
N SER A 138 17.31 -15.63 -7.48
CA SER A 138 16.67 -14.72 -8.43
C SER A 138 16.46 -13.33 -7.84
N VAL A 139 15.89 -13.24 -6.63
CA VAL A 139 15.68 -11.96 -5.92
C VAL A 139 17.00 -11.26 -5.63
N ALA A 140 18.02 -12.00 -5.19
CA ALA A 140 19.34 -11.43 -4.92
C ALA A 140 19.98 -10.85 -6.20
N ILE A 141 19.89 -11.57 -7.32
CA ILE A 141 20.42 -11.11 -8.61
C ILE A 141 19.65 -9.87 -9.10
N LEU A 142 18.31 -9.89 -9.05
CA LEU A 142 17.49 -8.74 -9.43
C LEU A 142 17.82 -7.51 -8.60
N ARG A 143 18.05 -7.68 -7.28
CA ARG A 143 18.42 -6.59 -6.40
C ARG A 143 19.79 -6.01 -6.73
N ILE A 144 20.76 -6.84 -7.09
CA ILE A 144 22.09 -6.37 -7.55
C ILE A 144 21.92 -5.58 -8.85
N ILE A 145 21.12 -6.06 -9.80
CA ILE A 145 20.90 -5.35 -11.07
C ILE A 145 20.22 -3.98 -10.83
N ALA A 146 19.28 -3.91 -9.89
CA ALA A 146 18.57 -2.68 -9.53
C ALA A 146 19.47 -1.59 -8.91
N GLU A 147 20.68 -1.92 -8.44
CA GLU A 147 21.67 -0.92 -8.01
C GLU A 147 22.30 -0.16 -9.19
N PHE A 148 22.30 -0.76 -10.39
CA PHE A 148 22.97 -0.21 -11.57
C PHE A 148 22.00 0.22 -12.69
N ALA A 149 20.75 -0.22 -12.64
CA ALA A 149 19.72 0.12 -13.61
C ALA A 149 18.37 0.34 -12.92
N GLU A 150 17.58 1.31 -13.40
CA GLU A 150 16.18 1.45 -12.99
C GLU A 150 15.39 0.24 -13.50
N VAL A 151 15.11 -0.70 -12.59
CA VAL A 151 14.29 -1.87 -12.90
C VAL A 151 12.84 -1.52 -12.62
N SER A 152 11.99 -1.65 -13.63
CA SER A 152 10.56 -1.40 -13.50
C SER A 152 9.93 -2.35 -12.46
N VAL A 153 8.97 -1.85 -11.70
CA VAL A 153 8.13 -2.63 -10.76
C VAL A 153 7.46 -3.84 -11.43
N PHE A 154 7.26 -3.83 -12.76
CA PHE A 154 6.73 -4.99 -13.50
C PHE A 154 7.71 -6.16 -13.69
N ALA A 155 8.99 -5.99 -13.31
CA ALA A 155 10.01 -7.05 -13.35
C ALA A 155 10.29 -7.68 -11.97
N LEU A 156 9.56 -7.23 -10.93
CA LEU A 156 9.60 -7.75 -9.55
C LEU A 156 8.32 -8.52 -9.22
#